data_AF-X1DN96-F1
#
_entry.id   AF-X1DN96-F1
#
_cell.length_a   1.000
_cell.length_b   1.000
_cell.length_c   1.000
_cell.angle_alpha   90.00
_cell.angle_beta   90.00
_cell.angle_gamma   90.00
#
_symmetry.space_group_name_H-M   'P 1'
#
loop_
_entity.id
_entity.type
_entity.pdbx_description
1 polymer ?
#
loop_
_entity_poly.entity_id
_entity_poly.type
_entity_poly.pdbx_seq_one_letter_code
_entity_poly.pdbx_strand_id
1 'polypeptide(L)'
;YKDSENRGFTFEVYVDSDWRPCDSGFEPTPKEWYHVAGYYSKWTHDMRIRVLDNTGVQKAYVTNELTGLTSYTIDVSANDLLIGRDTGTSNYAMGFIDEIRINEGVEDYIELYNCDSSGQSINNWTI
;
A
#
# COMPACT_ATOMS: atom_id res chain seq x y z
N TYR A 1 2.30 20.88 -11.16
CA TYR A 1 1.02 20.42 -11.71
C TYR A 1 0.36 19.59 -10.63
N LYS A 2 -0.76 20.06 -10.09
CA LYS A 2 -1.59 19.29 -9.15
C LYS A 2 -2.75 18.76 -10.00
N ASP A 3 -2.91 17.46 -10.13
CA ASP A 3 -4.27 16.97 -10.31
C ASP A 3 -4.99 17.15 -8.98
N SER A 4 -6.27 17.48 -9.07
CA SER A 4 -7.09 17.96 -7.98
C SER A 4 -7.99 16.88 -7.38
N GLU A 5 -7.75 15.59 -7.66
CA GLU A 5 -8.75 14.57 -7.32
C GLU A 5 -8.25 13.32 -6.60
N ASN A 6 -6.93 13.10 -6.47
CA ASN A 6 -6.46 12.04 -5.57
C ASN A 6 -5.32 12.51 -4.65
N ARG A 7 -5.70 13.07 -3.50
CA ARG A 7 -4.74 13.57 -2.50
C ARG A 7 -4.34 12.51 -1.49
N GLY A 8 -4.80 11.27 -1.62
CA GLY A 8 -4.57 10.22 -0.64
C GLY A 8 -3.55 9.16 -1.05
N PHE A 9 -3.32 8.21 -0.16
CA PHE A 9 -2.59 6.99 -0.50
C PHE A 9 -3.53 6.04 -1.26
N THR A 10 -3.06 5.53 -2.40
CA THR A 10 -3.76 4.52 -3.20
C THR A 10 -2.84 3.32 -3.39
N PHE A 11 -3.40 2.13 -3.23
CA PHE A 11 -2.72 0.88 -3.55
C PHE A 11 -3.36 0.31 -4.82
N GLU A 12 -2.54 0.05 -5.84
CA GLU A 12 -3.02 -0.43 -7.13
C GLU A 12 -2.36 -1.76 -7.48
N VAL A 13 -3.14 -2.65 -8.09
CA VAL A 13 -2.64 -3.93 -8.62
C VAL A 13 -3.18 -4.12 -10.03
N TYR A 14 -2.32 -4.52 -10.96
CA TYR A 14 -2.70 -4.77 -12.35
C TYR A 14 -3.14 -6.25 -12.51
N VAL A 15 -4.44 -6.44 -12.73
CA VAL A 15 -5.11 -7.76 -12.75
C VAL A 15 -6.19 -7.76 -13.82
N ASP A 16 -6.24 -8.82 -14.62
CA ASP A 16 -7.22 -8.98 -15.70
C ASP A 16 -7.09 -7.85 -16.74
N SER A 17 -5.85 -7.54 -17.11
CA SER A 17 -5.47 -6.51 -18.10
C SER A 17 -5.87 -5.08 -17.73
N ASP A 18 -6.09 -4.78 -16.45
CA ASP A 18 -6.49 -3.44 -16.01
C ASP A 18 -6.00 -3.13 -14.58
N TRP A 19 -5.86 -1.83 -14.28
CA TRP A 19 -5.46 -1.35 -12.96
C TRP A 19 -6.65 -1.37 -12.00
N ARG A 20 -6.45 -2.00 -10.83
CA ARG A 20 -7.45 -2.07 -9.76
C ARG A 20 -6.99 -1.17 -8.61
N PRO A 21 -7.70 -0.07 -8.31
CA PRO A 21 -7.33 0.80 -7.20
C PRO A 21 -8.01 0.39 -5.89
N CYS A 22 -7.32 0.68 -4.78
CA CYS A 22 -7.86 0.70 -3.44
C CYS A 22 -7.43 2.02 -2.78
N ASP A 23 -8.31 3.02 -2.83
CA ASP A 23 -8.06 4.36 -2.29
C ASP A 23 -8.31 4.40 -0.79
N SER A 24 -7.36 4.95 -0.03
CA SER A 24 -7.52 5.12 1.42
C SER A 24 -8.56 6.18 1.80
N GLY A 25 -8.87 7.11 0.88
CA GLY A 25 -9.68 8.31 1.16
C GLY A 25 -9.04 9.26 2.18
N PHE A 26 -7.83 8.98 2.67
CA PHE A 26 -7.13 9.77 3.67
C PHE A 26 -6.26 10.83 3.00
N GLU A 27 -6.45 12.10 3.36
CA GLU A 27 -5.58 13.20 2.92
C GLU A 27 -4.41 13.37 3.91
N PRO A 28 -3.16 13.03 3.54
CA PRO A 28 -2.00 13.21 4.38
C PRO A 28 -1.61 14.68 4.47
N THR A 29 -1.11 15.06 5.65
CA THR A 29 -0.48 16.37 5.84
C THR A 29 0.94 16.32 5.27
N PRO A 30 1.33 17.25 4.37
CA PRO A 30 2.68 17.26 3.84
C PRO A 30 3.73 17.38 4.95
N LYS A 31 4.86 16.68 4.77
CA LYS A 31 6.03 16.65 5.69
C LYS A 31 5.80 15.90 7.01
N GLU A 32 4.73 15.11 7.10
CA GLU A 32 4.52 14.14 8.18
C GLU A 32 4.87 12.72 7.73
N TRP A 33 5.29 11.87 8.68
CA TRP A 33 5.54 10.46 8.42
C TRP A 33 4.25 9.63 8.57
N TYR A 34 4.06 8.71 7.63
CA TYR A 34 2.97 7.75 7.63
C TYR A 34 3.49 6.37 7.32
N HIS A 35 2.87 5.37 7.92
CA HIS A 35 3.04 3.98 7.53
C HIS A 35 1.87 3.56 6.67
N VAL A 36 2.18 3.06 5.46
CA VAL A 36 1.18 2.70 4.47
C VAL A 36 1.42 1.25 4.05
N ALA A 37 0.36 0.46 4.05
CA ALA A 37 0.42 -0.93 3.64
C ALA A 37 -0.71 -1.27 2.67
N GLY A 38 -0.35 -1.91 1.57
CA GLY A 38 -1.26 -2.53 0.62
C GLY A 38 -1.26 -4.04 0.77
N TYR A 39 -2.43 -4.66 0.64
CA TYR A 39 -2.58 -6.12 0.61
C TYR A 39 -3.46 -6.52 -0.55
N TYR A 40 -3.09 -7.62 -1.20
CA TYR A 40 -3.86 -8.23 -2.27
C TYR A 40 -3.88 -9.74 -2.10
N SER A 41 -5.06 -10.35 -2.29
CA SER A 41 -5.21 -11.80 -2.32
C SER A 41 -6.01 -12.25 -3.52
N LYS A 42 -5.38 -13.09 -4.35
CA LYS A 42 -6.08 -13.79 -5.44
C LYS A 42 -7.05 -14.87 -4.95
N TRP A 43 -6.98 -15.24 -3.67
CA TRP A 43 -7.78 -16.32 -3.10
C TRP A 43 -9.05 -15.80 -2.44
N THR A 44 -8.96 -14.64 -1.79
CA THR A 44 -10.12 -13.96 -1.17
C THR A 44 -10.68 -12.86 -2.07
N HIS A 45 -9.99 -12.51 -3.15
CA HIS A 45 -10.33 -11.44 -4.09
C HIS A 45 -10.34 -10.04 -3.48
N ASP A 46 -9.72 -9.87 -2.32
CA ASP A 46 -9.68 -8.58 -1.63
C ASP A 46 -8.41 -7.80 -1.93
N MET A 47 -8.60 -6.48 -2.05
CA MET A 47 -7.58 -5.47 -1.87
C MET A 47 -7.79 -4.76 -0.54
N ARG A 48 -6.71 -4.41 0.16
CA ARG A 48 -6.79 -3.61 1.38
C ARG A 48 -5.71 -2.54 1.36
N ILE A 49 -6.02 -1.38 1.91
CA ILE A 49 -5.04 -0.35 2.23
C ILE A 49 -5.20 0.10 3.68
N ARG A 50 -4.09 0.19 4.40
CA ARG A 50 -4.03 0.72 5.77
C ARG A 50 -3.07 1.89 5.83
N VAL A 51 -3.46 2.91 6.58
CA VAL A 51 -2.62 4.10 6.85
C VAL A 51 -2.57 4.31 8.36
N LEU A 52 -1.35 4.35 8.92
CA LEU A 52 -1.08 4.76 10.30
C LEU A 52 -0.28 6.07 10.30
N ASP A 53 -0.43 6.90 11.33
CA ASP A 53 0.54 7.96 11.59
C ASP A 53 1.82 7.41 12.24
N ASN A 54 2.80 8.29 12.44
CA ASN A 54 4.07 7.96 13.10
C ASN A 54 3.95 7.51 14.57
N THR A 55 2.76 7.64 15.18
CA THR A 55 2.48 7.11 16.53
C THR A 55 1.78 5.75 16.50
N GLY A 56 1.53 5.21 15.31
CA GLY A 56 0.82 3.95 15.10
C GLY A 56 -0.70 4.07 15.13
N VAL A 57 -1.27 5.28 15.22
CA VAL A 57 -2.72 5.47 15.22
C VAL A 57 -3.25 5.32 13.80
N GLN A 58 -4.20 4.40 13.61
CA GLN A 58 -4.87 4.19 12.33
C GLN A 58 -5.64 5.43 11.89
N LYS A 59 -5.32 5.90 10.68
CA LYS A 59 -6.01 7.00 9.98
C LYS A 59 -6.97 6.51 8.92
N ALA A 60 -6.64 5.40 8.26
CA ALA A 60 -7.52 4.74 7.30
C ALA A 60 -7.31 3.23 7.29
N TYR A 61 -8.39 2.51 7.01
CA TYR A 61 -8.39 1.11 6.68
C TYR A 61 -9.55 0.84 5.73
N VAL A 62 -9.24 0.49 4.49
CA VAL A 62 -10.22 0.28 3.43
C VAL A 62 -10.01 -1.11 2.86
N THR A 63 -11.11 -1.83 2.64
CA THR A 63 -11.15 -3.11 1.92
C THR A 63 -11.98 -2.92 0.66
N ASN A 64 -11.50 -3.44 -0.46
CA ASN A 64 -12.19 -3.45 -1.74
C ASN A 64 -12.22 -4.89 -2.28
N GLU A 65 -13.40 -5.50 -2.34
CA GLU A 65 -13.59 -6.82 -2.94
C GLU A 65 -13.68 -6.68 -4.47
N LEU A 66 -12.82 -7.40 -5.19
CA LEU A 66 -12.85 -7.44 -6.64
C LEU A 66 -13.83 -8.50 -7.13
N THR A 67 -14.74 -8.12 -8.02
CA THR A 67 -15.77 -9.01 -8.56
C THR A 67 -15.81 -8.97 -10.09
N GLY A 68 -16.27 -10.05 -10.71
CA GLY A 68 -16.53 -10.10 -12.15
C GLY A 68 -15.30 -10.17 -13.05
N LEU A 69 -14.12 -10.50 -12.50
CA LEU A 69 -12.88 -10.66 -13.27
C LEU A 69 -12.77 -12.07 -13.87
N THR A 70 -12.12 -12.17 -15.02
CA THR A 70 -11.82 -13.49 -15.63
C THR A 70 -10.67 -14.18 -14.89
N SER A 71 -9.73 -13.40 -14.36
CA SER A 71 -8.59 -13.88 -13.58
C SER A 71 -8.33 -12.95 -12.40
N TYR A 72 -7.91 -13.53 -11.28
CA TYR A 72 -7.40 -12.82 -10.10
C TYR A 72 -5.89 -12.99 -9.95
N THR A 73 -5.18 -13.42 -10.98
CA THR A 73 -3.72 -13.47 -10.94
C THR A 73 -3.17 -12.10 -11.33
N ILE A 74 -2.19 -11.59 -10.58
CA ILE A 74 -1.45 -10.37 -10.97
C ILE A 74 -0.80 -10.62 -12.32
N ASP A 75 -1.04 -9.73 -13.29
CA ASP A 75 -0.41 -9.87 -14.59
C ASP A 75 1.09 -9.51 -14.48
N VAL A 76 1.95 -10.38 -15.00
CA VAL A 76 3.40 -10.24 -14.86
C VAL A 76 3.92 -9.07 -15.68
N SER A 77 4.67 -8.17 -15.04
CA SER A 77 5.37 -7.08 -15.71
C SER A 77 6.78 -7.48 -16.15
N ALA A 78 7.23 -6.94 -17.28
CA ALA A 78 8.63 -7.03 -17.73
C ALA A 78 9.50 -5.87 -17.20
N ASN A 79 8.91 -4.94 -16.45
CA ASN A 79 9.61 -3.78 -15.90
C ASN A 79 10.31 -4.12 -14.59
N ASP A 80 11.41 -3.41 -14.31
CA ASP A 80 12.09 -3.47 -13.01
C ASP A 80 11.20 -2.89 -11.90
N LEU A 81 11.47 -3.28 -10.65
CA LEU A 81 10.89 -2.62 -9.48
C LEU A 81 11.46 -1.19 -9.36
N LEU A 82 10.57 -0.20 -9.33
CA LEU A 82 10.92 1.21 -9.20
C LEU A 82 10.37 1.77 -7.89
N ILE A 83 11.18 2.56 -7.19
CA ILE A 83 10.78 3.30 -5.98
C ILE A 83 10.95 4.78 -6.27
N GLY A 84 9.90 5.56 -6.01
CA GLY A 84 9.91 7.01 -6.15
C GLY A 84 9.74 7.53 -7.59
N ARG A 85 9.40 6.67 -8.55
CA ARG A 85 9.06 7.03 -9.93
C ARG A 85 8.25 5.93 -10.62
N ASP A 86 7.62 6.28 -11.74
CA ASP A 86 7.09 5.28 -12.68
C ASP A 86 8.11 4.90 -13.77
N THR A 87 7.69 4.00 -14.67
CA THR A 87 8.49 3.56 -15.83
C THR A 87 8.67 4.66 -16.90
N GLY A 88 7.90 5.75 -16.81
CA GLY A 88 8.02 6.92 -17.66
C GLY A 88 9.14 7.87 -17.22
N THR A 89 9.23 9.02 -17.88
CA THR A 89 10.27 10.03 -17.60
C THR A 89 9.76 11.25 -16.84
N SER A 90 8.48 11.31 -16.48
CA SER A 90 7.83 12.52 -15.98
C SER A 90 7.23 12.41 -14.58
N ASN A 91 6.97 11.21 -14.07
CA ASN A 91 6.26 11.04 -12.80
C ASN A 91 7.23 10.58 -11.71
N TYR A 92 7.47 11.46 -10.74
CA TYR A 92 8.38 11.24 -9.63
C TYR A 92 7.67 11.52 -8.31
N ALA A 93 7.90 10.67 -7.32
CA ALA A 93 7.49 10.94 -5.95
C ALA A 93 8.42 11.99 -5.34
N MET A 94 7.85 12.94 -4.61
CA MET A 94 8.62 13.93 -3.84
C MET A 94 8.47 13.62 -2.35
N GLY A 95 9.60 13.41 -1.66
CA GLY A 95 9.60 13.14 -0.23
C GLY A 95 10.67 12.12 0.17
N PHE A 96 10.53 11.62 1.39
CA PHE A 96 11.34 10.52 1.91
C PHE A 96 10.52 9.23 1.92
N ILE A 97 11.17 8.12 1.61
CA ILE A 97 10.60 6.77 1.69
C ILE A 97 11.61 5.94 2.50
N ASP A 98 11.12 5.22 3.51
CA ASP A 98 11.94 4.40 4.39
C ASP A 98 11.19 3.11 4.78
N GLU A 99 11.93 2.10 5.24
CA GLU A 99 11.41 0.82 5.76
C GLU A 99 10.50 0.05 4.76
N ILE A 100 10.85 0.06 3.47
CA ILE A 100 10.10 -0.67 2.44
C ILE A 100 10.23 -2.17 2.64
N ARG A 101 9.09 -2.86 2.66
CA ARG A 101 9.00 -4.33 2.73
C ARG A 101 7.95 -4.83 1.73
N ILE A 102 8.26 -5.93 1.06
CA ILE A 102 7.35 -6.65 0.15
C ILE A 102 7.39 -8.11 0.58
N ASN A 103 6.22 -8.68 0.89
CA ASN A 103 6.10 -10.03 1.42
C ASN A 103 5.05 -10.82 0.64
N GLU A 104 5.22 -12.14 0.59
CA GLU A 104 4.18 -13.08 0.14
C GLU A 104 3.51 -13.69 1.38
N GLY A 105 2.18 -13.80 1.38
CA GLY A 105 1.45 -14.60 2.38
C GLY A 105 1.23 -13.97 3.76
N VAL A 106 1.43 -12.67 3.94
CA VAL A 106 1.09 -11.97 5.19
C VAL A 106 -0.29 -11.31 5.05
N GLU A 107 -1.28 -11.77 5.81
CA GLU A 107 -2.65 -11.25 5.77
C GLU A 107 -2.86 -10.02 6.68
N ASP A 108 -2.07 -9.87 7.75
CA ASP A 108 -2.33 -8.87 8.78
C ASP A 108 -1.13 -7.95 9.08
N TYR A 109 -1.24 -6.70 8.62
CA TYR A 109 -0.20 -5.66 8.78
C TYR A 109 0.05 -5.27 10.24
N ILE A 110 -0.92 -5.46 11.14
CA ILE A 110 -0.74 -5.16 12.58
C ILE A 110 0.38 -6.01 13.20
N GLU A 111 0.59 -7.24 12.72
CA GLU A 111 1.64 -8.11 13.23
C GLU A 111 3.06 -7.60 12.89
N LEU A 112 3.19 -6.79 11.84
CA LEU A 112 4.46 -6.20 11.41
C LEU A 112 4.77 -4.86 12.09
N TYR A 113 3.75 -4.21 12.67
CA TYR A 113 3.84 -2.85 13.20
C TYR A 113 3.33 -2.74 14.65
N ASN A 114 3.77 -3.64 15.52
CA ASN A 114 3.78 -3.31 16.93
C ASN A 114 5.00 -2.39 17.18
N CYS A 115 4.73 -1.17 17.64
CA CYS A 115 5.73 -0.19 18.06
C CYS A 115 5.53 -0.03 19.56
N ASP A 116 6.57 -0.25 20.37
CA ASP A 116 6.48 0.10 21.79
C ASP A 116 6.49 1.63 21.99
N SER A 117 6.28 2.11 23.22
CA SER A 117 6.29 3.54 23.52
C SER A 117 7.64 4.25 23.26
N SER A 118 8.66 3.52 22.79
CA SER A 118 9.99 4.03 22.44
C SER A 118 10.26 4.07 20.93
N GLY A 119 9.31 3.65 20.09
CA GLY A 119 9.45 3.72 18.62
C GLY A 119 10.17 2.54 18.00
N GLN A 120 10.39 1.43 18.72
CA GLN A 120 11.01 0.23 18.16
C GLN A 120 9.99 -0.81 17.70
N SER A 121 10.24 -1.44 16.55
CA SER A 121 9.44 -2.55 16.03
C SER A 121 9.59 -3.79 16.92
N ILE A 122 8.50 -4.25 17.51
CA ILE A 122 8.44 -5.55 18.22
C ILE A 122 8.01 -6.62 17.23
N ASN A 123 9.00 -7.32 16.67
CA ASN A 123 8.80 -8.47 15.78
C ASN A 123 8.39 -9.70 16.60
N ASN A 124 7.09 -9.99 16.72
CA ASN A 124 6.61 -11.25 17.32
C ASN A 124 6.19 -12.23 16.22
N TRP A 125 7.16 -12.85 15.56
CA TRP A 125 6.91 -13.98 14.67
C TRP A 125 6.66 -15.24 15.50
N THR A 126 5.46 -15.82 15.43
CA THR A 126 5.26 -17.24 15.77
C THR A 126 4.74 -17.92 14.50
N ILE A 127 5.51 -18.87 13.97
CA ILE A 127 5.08 -19.79 12.90
C ILE A 127 4.23 -20.89 13.53
#